data_AF-A0A815GN47-F1
#
_entry.id   AF-A0A815GN47-F1
#
_cell.length_a   1.000
_cell.length_b   1.000
_cell.length_c   1.000
_cell.angle_alpha   90.00
_cell.angle_beta   90.00
_cell.angle_gamma   90.00
#
_symmetry.space_group_name_H-M   'P 1'
#
loop_
_entity.id
_entity.type
_entity.pdbx_description
1 polymer ?
#
loop_
_entity_poly.entity_id
_entity_poly.type
_entity_poly.pdbx_seq_one_letter_code
_entity_poly.pdbx_strand_id
1 'polypeptide(L)'
;MDTKCFDLQFHDETNRQQIIKPDEIDLTNENKVLISKLSIDQRILNGIKGSLFGLAIGDALGAHVEFRPQTYLKENPVKDLQGGGTWGLEKGQFTDDTSMAICLAISLIVCQDFIPYDQLVRYKWWYRHGYMSSTGQCFDIGTATRQSIQEFESRQKKFAQENQIDLDEIDQLSENKELLDKFNVNCSNDGVAGNGALMRLSPVPLFFYQNPSKAIEYSGISAKITHGDKKAIDCCRYYAALIVASLQENYTKLAPIGFCWGGLRVMKACGNGNNNSWSETPYFTGISIHGSQLNIFDAKVLQVPMLFIRAGNDPSFDNITSILNQKSFGSQCEYKVYENMKHGFVSAGANYSNSENVIAIDDVHHRVRTYFDNLLKNNSTNLNILNIDILY
;
A
#
# COMPACT_ATOMS: atom_id res chain seq x y z
N MET A 1 -24.37 -1.46 11.97
CA MET A 1 -23.21 -2.29 12.35
C MET A 1 -22.87 -1.89 13.77
N ASP A 2 -22.92 -2.85 14.69
CA ASP A 2 -22.67 -2.65 16.12
C ASP A 2 -21.18 -2.30 16.31
N THR A 3 -20.86 -1.08 16.72
CA THR A 3 -19.49 -0.52 16.77
C THR A 3 -18.65 -1.03 17.94
N LYS A 4 -19.09 -2.09 18.62
CA LYS A 4 -18.43 -2.65 19.82
C LYS A 4 -17.11 -3.37 19.52
N CYS A 5 -16.76 -3.63 18.25
CA CYS A 5 -15.48 -4.24 17.89
C CYS A 5 -14.26 -3.30 17.98
N PHE A 6 -14.44 -2.02 18.33
CA PHE A 6 -13.34 -1.04 18.47
C PHE A 6 -13.06 -0.62 19.92
N ASP A 7 -13.59 -1.34 20.92
CA ASP A 7 -13.16 -1.18 22.32
C ASP A 7 -11.74 -1.75 22.47
N LEU A 8 -10.74 -0.92 22.18
CA LEU A 8 -9.34 -1.19 22.50
C LEU A 8 -9.20 -1.24 24.02
N GLN A 9 -9.30 -2.43 24.61
CA GLN A 9 -9.01 -2.62 26.04
C GLN A 9 -7.50 -2.50 26.26
N PHE A 10 -7.06 -1.34 26.74
CA PHE A 10 -5.67 -1.08 27.08
C PHE A 10 -5.29 -1.79 28.40
N HIS A 11 -4.55 -2.89 28.32
CA HIS A 11 -4.03 -3.61 29.48
C HIS A 11 -2.55 -3.26 29.76
N ASP A 12 -2.29 -2.12 30.40
CA ASP A 12 -1.18 -1.91 31.37
C ASP A 12 -1.31 -0.49 31.98
N GLU A 13 -1.44 -0.38 33.30
CA GLU A 13 -1.63 0.91 33.99
C GLU A 13 -0.34 1.58 34.44
N THR A 14 0.84 0.94 34.28
CA THR A 14 2.03 1.33 35.05
C THR A 14 3.02 2.28 34.36
N ASN A 15 3.02 2.41 33.02
CA ASN A 15 3.96 3.29 32.29
C ASN A 15 3.35 4.62 31.80
N ARG A 16 2.45 5.18 32.60
CA ARG A 16 1.51 6.27 32.26
C ARG A 16 2.05 7.70 32.22
N GLN A 17 3.35 7.95 31.99
CA GLN A 17 3.84 9.33 31.89
C GLN A 17 3.97 9.76 30.42
N GLN A 18 2.93 10.50 29.98
CA GLN A 18 2.81 11.25 28.71
C GLN A 18 2.39 10.52 27.43
N ILE A 19 1.50 9.55 27.52
CA ILE A 19 0.72 9.12 26.34
C ILE A 19 -0.75 9.44 26.61
N ILE A 20 -1.27 10.44 25.91
CA ILE A 20 -2.69 10.84 25.97
C ILE A 20 -3.54 9.61 25.66
N LYS A 21 -4.35 9.16 26.62
CA LYS A 21 -5.31 8.10 26.39
C LYS A 21 -6.41 8.59 25.43
N PRO A 22 -6.95 7.74 24.54
CA PRO A 22 -8.15 8.08 23.78
C PRO A 22 -9.32 8.48 24.69
N ASP A 23 -9.43 7.86 25.86
CA ASP A 23 -10.50 8.13 26.84
C ASP A 23 -10.26 9.42 27.66
N GLU A 24 -9.05 9.97 27.62
CA GLU A 24 -8.70 11.27 28.19
C GLU A 24 -8.77 12.40 27.15
N ILE A 25 -9.07 12.08 25.89
CA ILE A 25 -9.62 13.06 24.95
C ILE A 25 -11.08 13.28 25.39
N ASP A 26 -11.26 14.14 26.39
CA ASP A 26 -12.56 14.75 26.62
C ASP A 26 -12.91 15.48 25.32
N LEU A 27 -13.80 14.87 24.53
CA LEU A 27 -14.46 15.52 23.40
C LEU A 27 -15.44 16.53 23.99
N THR A 28 -14.89 17.53 24.69
CA THR A 28 -15.59 18.71 25.18
C THR A 28 -16.39 19.29 24.02
N ASN A 29 -17.46 20.03 24.34
CA ASN A 29 -18.22 20.72 23.30
C ASN A 29 -17.31 21.59 22.40
N GLU A 30 -16.15 22.04 22.88
CA GLU A 30 -15.14 22.74 22.08
C GLU A 30 -14.48 21.86 21.02
N ASN A 31 -14.12 20.60 21.31
CA ASN A 31 -13.56 19.66 20.33
C ASN A 31 -14.62 19.22 19.29
N LYS A 32 -15.88 19.03 19.70
CA LYS A 32 -17.00 18.84 18.76
C LYS A 32 -17.22 20.07 17.89
N VAL A 33 -17.09 21.27 18.46
CA VAL A 33 -17.14 22.53 17.72
C VAL A 33 -15.94 22.67 16.78
N LEU A 34 -14.73 22.25 17.16
CA LEU A 34 -13.53 22.27 16.33
C LEU A 34 -13.66 21.33 15.12
N ILE A 35 -14.15 20.10 15.34
CA ILE A 35 -14.47 19.15 14.27
C ILE A 35 -15.59 19.70 13.36
N SER A 36 -16.59 20.38 13.92
CA SER A 36 -17.64 21.03 13.13
C SER A 36 -17.15 22.27 12.35
N LYS A 37 -16.03 22.87 12.78
CA LYS A 37 -15.36 24.01 12.13
C LYS A 37 -14.33 23.58 11.09
N LEU A 38 -13.80 22.36 11.18
CA LEU A 38 -13.05 21.73 10.10
C LEU A 38 -14.04 21.43 8.97
N SER A 39 -14.14 22.34 8.00
CA SER A 39 -14.88 22.09 6.76
C SER A 39 -14.10 21.10 5.88
N ILE A 40 -13.83 19.90 6.41
CA ILE A 40 -13.33 18.80 5.60
C ILE A 40 -14.50 18.30 4.78
N ASP A 41 -14.30 18.24 3.47
CA ASP A 41 -15.22 17.59 2.55
C ASP A 41 -15.57 16.19 3.09
N GLN A 42 -16.87 15.95 3.33
CA GLN A 42 -17.38 14.71 3.90
C GLN A 42 -16.93 13.48 3.10
N ARG A 43 -16.73 13.63 1.79
CA ARG A 43 -16.18 12.58 0.94
C ARG A 43 -14.73 12.25 1.30
N ILE A 44 -13.87 13.27 1.46
CA ILE A 44 -12.48 13.09 1.88
C ILE A 44 -12.44 12.41 3.25
N LEU A 45 -13.28 12.86 4.19
CA LEU A 45 -13.39 12.24 5.50
C LEU A 45 -13.81 10.77 5.41
N ASN A 46 -14.75 10.43 4.54
CA ASN A 46 -15.17 9.05 4.30
C ASN A 46 -14.05 8.21 3.66
N GLY A 47 -13.26 8.80 2.75
CA GLY A 47 -12.09 8.15 2.15
C GLY A 47 -10.99 7.84 3.17
N ILE A 48 -10.69 8.80 4.05
CA ILE A 48 -9.75 8.62 5.17
C ILE A 48 -10.23 7.50 6.10
N LYS A 49 -11.49 7.56 6.54
CA LYS A 49 -12.10 6.52 7.38
C LYS A 49 -12.09 5.15 6.70
N GLY A 50 -12.48 5.10 5.42
CA GLY A 50 -12.53 3.89 4.63
C GLY A 50 -11.15 3.25 4.46
N SER A 51 -10.09 4.04 4.30
CA SER A 51 -8.73 3.53 4.21
C SER A 51 -8.24 2.93 5.52
N LEU A 52 -8.44 3.63 6.65
CA LEU A 52 -8.00 3.15 7.97
C LEU A 52 -8.84 1.95 8.46
N PHE A 53 -10.16 2.01 8.35
CA PHE A 53 -11.03 0.88 8.72
C PHE A 53 -10.89 -0.27 7.74
N GLY A 54 -10.72 -0.01 6.45
CA GLY A 54 -10.49 -1.04 5.45
C GLY A 54 -9.21 -1.82 5.71
N LEU A 55 -8.14 -1.14 6.12
CA LEU A 55 -6.90 -1.78 6.59
C LEU A 55 -7.19 -2.70 7.77
N ALA A 56 -7.80 -2.18 8.84
CA ALA A 56 -8.08 -2.97 10.05
C ALA A 56 -9.03 -4.15 9.83
N ILE A 57 -10.06 -3.96 9.00
CA ILE A 57 -11.00 -5.02 8.64
C ILE A 57 -10.31 -6.07 7.77
N GLY A 58 -9.49 -5.65 6.81
CA GLY A 58 -8.75 -6.55 5.93
C GLY A 58 -7.74 -7.41 6.69
N ASP A 59 -7.00 -6.79 7.60
CA ASP A 59 -6.11 -7.44 8.56
C ASP A 59 -6.88 -8.50 9.39
N ALA A 60 -7.92 -8.09 10.13
CA ALA A 60 -8.68 -8.99 10.99
C ALA A 60 -9.36 -10.16 10.22
N LEU A 61 -9.78 -9.93 8.97
CA LEU A 61 -10.29 -11.00 8.10
C LEU A 61 -9.18 -11.96 7.64
N GLY A 62 -8.01 -11.43 7.31
CA GLY A 62 -6.85 -12.18 6.82
C GLY A 62 -6.18 -13.02 7.90
N ALA A 63 -6.08 -12.50 9.12
CA ALA A 63 -5.43 -13.15 10.26
C ALA A 63 -5.98 -14.56 10.55
N HIS A 64 -7.27 -14.78 10.34
CA HIS A 64 -7.91 -16.09 10.53
C HIS A 64 -7.33 -17.19 9.62
N VAL A 65 -6.86 -16.82 8.43
CA VAL A 65 -6.42 -17.76 7.39
C VAL A 65 -4.94 -17.64 7.04
N GLU A 66 -4.20 -16.87 7.83
CA GLU A 66 -2.76 -16.74 7.66
C GLU A 66 -2.06 -18.11 7.69
N PHE A 67 -1.04 -18.28 6.84
CA PHE A 67 -0.30 -19.53 6.62
C PHE A 67 -1.15 -20.74 6.16
N ARG A 68 -2.43 -20.56 5.85
CA ARG A 68 -3.28 -21.63 5.28
C ARG A 68 -3.08 -21.75 3.77
N PRO A 69 -3.02 -22.97 3.21
CA PRO A 69 -2.93 -23.15 1.78
C PRO A 69 -4.25 -22.75 1.09
N GLN A 70 -4.18 -22.38 -0.18
CA GLN A 70 -5.38 -22.01 -0.96
C GLN A 70 -6.43 -23.13 -1.02
N THR A 71 -6.02 -24.40 -0.90
CA THR A 71 -6.95 -25.55 -0.82
C THR A 71 -7.84 -25.48 0.41
N TYR A 72 -7.31 -25.03 1.56
CA TYR A 72 -8.09 -24.84 2.79
C TYR A 72 -9.19 -23.80 2.58
N LEU A 73 -8.91 -22.71 1.86
CA LEU A 73 -9.87 -21.62 1.59
C LEU A 73 -11.04 -22.05 0.69
N LYS A 74 -10.88 -23.10 -0.11
CA LYS A 74 -11.98 -23.64 -0.93
C LYS A 74 -13.06 -24.28 -0.06
N GLU A 75 -12.65 -24.95 0.99
CA GLU A 75 -13.53 -25.64 1.95
C GLU A 75 -13.97 -24.70 3.08
N ASN A 76 -13.13 -23.72 3.43
CA ASN A 76 -13.31 -22.78 4.54
C ASN A 76 -13.20 -21.32 4.05
N PRO A 77 -14.14 -20.85 3.21
CA PRO A 77 -14.11 -19.48 2.70
C PRO A 77 -14.31 -18.46 3.82
N VAL A 78 -13.49 -17.41 3.85
CA VAL A 78 -13.67 -16.26 4.75
C VAL A 78 -14.89 -15.46 4.29
N LYS A 79 -15.96 -15.47 5.08
CA LYS A 79 -17.25 -14.81 4.77
C LYS A 79 -17.60 -13.68 5.73
N ASP A 80 -17.04 -13.68 6.92
CA ASP A 80 -17.24 -12.70 7.97
C ASP A 80 -16.01 -12.70 8.89
N LEU A 81 -15.92 -11.70 9.76
CA LEU A 81 -14.94 -11.65 10.85
C LEU A 81 -15.11 -12.87 11.76
N GLN A 82 -14.00 -13.55 12.01
CA GLN A 82 -13.92 -14.81 12.75
C GLN A 82 -12.75 -14.75 13.73
N GLY A 83 -12.89 -15.42 14.87
CA GLY A 83 -11.76 -15.68 15.77
C GLY A 83 -10.98 -16.92 15.33
N GLY A 84 -9.90 -17.27 16.04
CA GLY A 84 -9.03 -18.40 15.75
C GLY A 84 -7.81 -18.00 14.92
N GLY A 85 -7.53 -18.77 13.86
CA GLY A 85 -6.33 -18.59 13.04
C GLY A 85 -5.05 -19.05 13.73
N THR A 86 -3.91 -18.63 13.20
CA THR A 86 -2.56 -18.99 13.69
C THR A 86 -2.36 -18.61 15.15
N TRP A 87 -2.92 -17.47 15.55
CA TRP A 87 -2.68 -16.83 16.84
C TRP A 87 -3.84 -17.02 17.84
N GLY A 88 -4.91 -17.72 17.45
CA GLY A 88 -6.05 -17.97 18.35
C GLY A 88 -6.82 -16.69 18.74
N LEU A 89 -6.94 -15.73 17.82
CA LEU A 89 -7.50 -14.40 18.06
C LEU A 89 -9.00 -14.43 18.37
N GLU A 90 -9.48 -13.42 19.08
CA GLU A 90 -10.91 -13.16 19.19
C GLU A 90 -11.47 -12.54 17.90
N LYS A 91 -12.79 -12.60 17.72
CA LYS A 91 -13.44 -12.03 16.53
C LYS A 91 -13.19 -10.51 16.47
N GLY A 92 -12.53 -10.08 15.40
CA GLY A 92 -12.27 -8.66 15.12
C GLY A 92 -10.94 -8.13 15.65
N GLN A 93 -10.16 -8.95 16.36
CA GLN A 93 -8.77 -8.59 16.69
C GLN A 93 -7.92 -8.57 15.42
N PHE A 94 -7.15 -7.50 15.27
CA PHE A 94 -6.20 -7.25 14.17
C PHE A 94 -4.75 -7.57 14.60
N THR A 95 -3.82 -7.67 13.67
CA THR A 95 -2.41 -8.07 13.90
C THR A 95 -1.43 -6.87 13.86
N ASP A 96 -0.19 -7.12 13.45
CA ASP A 96 0.86 -6.13 13.32
C ASP A 96 0.58 -5.09 12.24
N ASP A 97 -0.10 -5.43 11.13
CA ASP A 97 -0.49 -4.49 10.07
C ASP A 97 -1.18 -3.26 10.66
N THR A 98 -2.26 -3.48 11.43
CA THR A 98 -3.05 -2.41 12.05
C THR A 98 -2.35 -1.79 13.24
N SER A 99 -1.69 -2.58 14.09
CA SER A 99 -0.97 -2.05 15.27
C SER A 99 0.10 -1.03 14.86
N MET A 100 0.88 -1.37 13.82
CA MET A 100 1.89 -0.47 13.27
C MET A 100 1.26 0.71 12.53
N ALA A 101 0.15 0.54 11.81
CA ALA A 101 -0.56 1.66 11.18
C ALA A 101 -1.07 2.66 12.24
N ILE A 102 -1.63 2.19 13.36
CA ILE A 102 -2.06 3.07 14.45
C ILE A 102 -0.86 3.80 15.05
N CYS A 103 0.25 3.10 15.33
CA CYS A 103 1.48 3.73 15.81
C CYS A 103 1.94 4.86 14.87
N LEU A 104 1.95 4.61 13.56
CA LEU A 104 2.32 5.61 12.55
C LEU A 104 1.36 6.79 12.51
N ALA A 105 0.05 6.54 12.60
CA ALA A 105 -0.95 7.60 12.65
C ALA A 105 -0.77 8.51 13.86
N ILE A 106 -0.52 7.94 15.05
CA ILE A 106 -0.32 8.74 16.26
C ILE A 106 0.99 9.53 16.16
N SER A 107 2.05 8.98 15.55
CA SER A 107 3.29 9.73 15.29
C SER A 107 3.03 11.02 14.51
N LEU A 108 2.33 10.88 13.38
CA LEU A 108 1.97 11.99 12.51
C LEU A 108 1.11 13.04 13.24
N ILE A 109 0.16 12.61 14.06
CA ILE A 109 -0.74 13.50 14.81
C ILE A 109 0.02 14.26 15.91
N VAL A 110 0.82 13.56 16.72
CA VAL A 110 1.53 14.15 17.85
C VAL A 110 2.65 15.06 17.38
N CYS A 111 3.45 14.63 16.41
CA CYS A 111 4.53 15.44 15.86
C CYS A 111 4.03 16.56 14.94
N GLN A 112 2.77 16.47 14.46
CA GLN A 112 2.20 17.33 13.42
C GLN A 112 3.03 17.39 12.12
N ASP A 113 3.89 16.38 11.91
CA ASP A 113 4.74 16.21 10.74
C ASP A 113 5.23 14.75 10.70
N PHE A 114 5.98 14.38 9.67
CA PHE A 114 6.61 13.08 9.55
C PHE A 114 7.99 13.05 10.18
N ILE A 115 8.10 12.44 11.36
CA ILE A 115 9.36 12.25 12.09
C ILE A 115 9.71 10.76 12.14
N PRO A 116 10.63 10.25 11.29
CA PRO A 116 10.93 8.81 11.25
C PRO A 116 11.44 8.22 12.57
N TYR A 117 12.06 9.05 13.40
CA TYR A 117 12.52 8.66 14.73
C TYR A 117 11.34 8.31 15.64
N ASP A 118 10.35 9.20 15.73
CA ASP A 118 9.15 8.98 16.56
C ASP A 118 8.33 7.78 16.07
N GLN A 119 8.28 7.56 14.75
CA GLN A 119 7.73 6.33 14.17
C GLN A 119 8.41 5.07 14.74
N LEU A 120 9.75 5.03 14.79
CA LEU A 120 10.49 3.90 15.36
C LEU A 120 10.31 3.77 16.87
N VAL A 121 10.23 4.89 17.60
CA VAL A 121 9.92 4.92 19.04
C VAL A 121 8.58 4.24 19.31
N ARG A 122 7.52 4.57 18.54
CA ARG A 122 6.21 3.94 18.73
C ARG A 122 6.19 2.47 18.34
N TYR A 123 6.92 2.08 17.30
CA TYR A 123 7.08 0.66 16.98
C TYR A 123 7.85 -0.10 18.06
N LYS A 124 8.84 0.54 18.69
CA LYS A 124 9.53 0.00 19.87
C LYS A 124 8.55 -0.17 21.03
N TRP A 125 7.69 0.81 21.31
CA TRP A 125 6.68 0.68 22.38
C TRP A 125 5.68 -0.43 22.08
N TRP A 126 5.24 -0.58 20.83
CA TRP A 126 4.43 -1.71 20.42
C TRP A 126 5.17 -3.02 20.68
N TYR A 127 6.40 -3.15 20.16
CA TYR A 127 7.22 -4.35 20.29
C TYR A 127 7.48 -4.76 21.75
N ARG A 128 7.78 -3.80 22.62
CA ARG A 128 8.19 -4.05 24.01
C ARG A 128 7.01 -4.14 24.99
N HIS A 129 5.94 -3.38 24.75
CA HIS A 129 4.87 -3.16 25.73
C HIS A 129 3.47 -3.43 25.18
N GLY A 130 3.34 -3.92 23.94
CA GLY A 130 2.04 -4.15 23.32
C GLY A 130 1.24 -2.87 23.04
N TYR A 131 1.90 -1.71 23.01
CA TYR A 131 1.27 -0.42 22.70
C TYR A 131 0.49 -0.49 21.39
N MET A 132 -0.81 -0.15 21.44
CA MET A 132 -1.74 -0.20 20.30
C MET A 132 -1.91 -1.60 19.67
N SER A 133 -1.67 -2.66 20.44
CA SER A 133 -2.01 -4.04 20.08
C SER A 133 -3.47 -4.37 20.43
N SER A 134 -4.12 -5.19 19.62
CA SER A 134 -5.47 -5.72 19.88
C SER A 134 -5.52 -6.76 21.00
N THR A 135 -4.38 -7.32 21.40
CA THR A 135 -4.25 -8.36 22.45
C THR A 135 -3.55 -7.86 23.71
N GLY A 136 -3.15 -6.58 23.75
CA GLY A 136 -2.33 -6.01 24.82
C GLY A 136 -0.86 -6.45 24.81
N GLN A 137 -0.43 -7.28 23.86
CA GLN A 137 0.97 -7.70 23.70
C GLN A 137 1.41 -7.62 22.24
N CYS A 138 2.71 -7.47 21.97
CA CYS A 138 3.23 -7.62 20.61
C CYS A 138 3.20 -9.09 20.19
N PHE A 139 2.58 -9.37 19.06
CA PHE A 139 2.59 -10.67 18.40
C PHE A 139 2.67 -10.45 16.89
N ASP A 140 2.91 -11.53 16.14
CA ASP A 140 3.00 -11.55 14.67
C ASP A 140 4.08 -10.65 14.03
N ILE A 141 4.94 -10.00 14.85
CA ILE A 141 5.98 -9.12 14.32
C ILE A 141 6.94 -9.86 13.38
N GLY A 142 6.92 -9.44 12.11
CA GLY A 142 7.81 -9.95 11.08
C GLY A 142 9.30 -9.76 11.41
N THR A 143 10.13 -10.71 10.96
CA THR A 143 11.58 -10.74 11.26
C THR A 143 12.30 -9.45 10.88
N ALA A 144 12.01 -8.90 9.69
CA ALA A 144 12.61 -7.66 9.21
C ALA A 144 12.30 -6.47 10.14
N THR A 145 11.01 -6.26 10.45
CA THR A 145 10.56 -5.22 11.37
C THR A 145 11.22 -5.37 12.74
N ARG A 146 11.23 -6.58 13.30
CA ARG A 146 11.86 -6.87 14.59
C ARG A 146 13.34 -6.50 14.60
N GLN A 147 14.08 -6.92 13.57
CA GLN A 147 15.51 -6.64 13.46
C GLN A 147 15.80 -5.14 13.36
N SER A 148 15.01 -4.39 12.59
CA SER A 148 15.19 -2.94 12.49
C SER A 148 14.86 -2.20 13.78
N ILE A 149 13.86 -2.64 14.55
CA ILE A 149 13.58 -2.05 15.87
C ILE A 149 14.71 -2.36 16.85
N GLN A 150 15.25 -3.58 16.84
CA GLN A 150 16.38 -3.96 17.69
C GLN A 150 17.66 -3.17 17.35
N GLU A 151 17.91 -2.96 16.06
CA GLU A 151 19.01 -2.09 15.60
C GLU A 151 18.79 -0.63 16.02
N PHE A 152 17.57 -0.13 15.92
CA PHE A 152 17.20 1.20 16.42
C PHE A 152 17.47 1.34 17.92
N GLU A 153 17.06 0.38 18.74
CA GLU A 153 17.33 0.35 20.18
C GLU A 153 18.84 0.34 20.50
N SER A 154 19.61 -0.45 19.74
CA SER A 154 21.07 -0.49 19.85
C SER A 154 21.70 0.88 19.56
N ARG A 155 21.25 1.54 18.49
CA ARG A 155 21.68 2.90 18.13
C ARG A 155 21.26 3.95 19.16
N GLN A 156 20.04 3.88 19.69
CA GLN A 156 19.57 4.76 20.77
C GLN A 156 20.52 4.69 21.96
N LYS A 157 20.85 3.49 22.44
CA LYS A 157 21.75 3.29 23.59
C LYS A 157 23.14 3.87 23.35
N LYS A 158 23.71 3.62 22.16
CA LYS A 158 25.03 4.16 21.80
C LYS A 158 24.99 5.69 21.70
N PHE A 159 24.00 6.24 21.01
CA PHE A 159 23.85 7.68 20.82
C PHE A 159 23.64 8.41 22.15
N ALA A 160 22.83 7.85 23.05
CA ALA A 160 22.62 8.40 24.39
C ALA A 160 23.93 8.46 25.19
N GLN A 161 24.73 7.40 25.16
CA GLN A 161 26.04 7.38 25.81
C GLN A 161 27.01 8.42 25.23
N GLU A 162 27.09 8.53 23.90
CA GLU A 162 27.99 9.47 23.21
C GLU A 162 27.62 10.94 23.45
N ASN A 163 26.32 11.23 23.65
CA ASN A 163 25.81 12.59 23.82
C ASN A 163 25.38 12.90 25.27
N GLN A 164 25.65 12.00 26.22
CA GLN A 164 25.31 12.15 27.65
C GLN A 164 23.81 12.42 27.89
N ILE A 165 22.95 11.70 27.17
CA ILE A 165 21.48 11.76 27.30
C ILE A 165 21.05 10.61 28.22
N ASP A 166 20.09 10.85 29.12
CA ASP A 166 19.47 9.79 29.89
C ASP A 166 18.73 8.80 28.97
N LEU A 167 18.83 7.50 29.24
CA LEU A 167 18.13 6.49 28.45
C LEU A 167 16.61 6.60 28.57
N ASP A 168 16.10 7.16 29.67
CA ASP A 168 14.65 7.39 29.84
C ASP A 168 14.17 8.58 29.01
N GLU A 169 15.07 9.50 28.62
CA GLU A 169 14.77 10.68 27.80
C GLU A 169 15.01 10.44 26.30
N ILE A 170 15.70 9.37 25.91
CA ILE A 170 16.14 9.17 24.52
C ILE A 170 14.97 9.06 23.54
N ASP A 171 13.80 8.61 23.98
CA ASP A 171 12.60 8.54 23.13
C ASP A 171 12.05 9.92 22.75
N GLN A 172 12.39 10.96 23.52
CA GLN A 172 12.00 12.35 23.28
C GLN A 172 13.02 13.10 22.40
N LEU A 173 13.99 12.41 21.79
CA LEU A 173 15.03 13.04 20.95
C LEU A 173 14.44 13.91 19.83
N SER A 174 13.22 13.61 19.38
CA SER A 174 12.49 14.38 18.35
C SER A 174 12.27 15.84 18.73
N GLU A 175 12.28 16.19 20.02
CA GLU A 175 12.14 17.57 20.51
C GLU A 175 13.44 18.39 20.34
N ASN A 176 14.59 17.72 20.20
CA ASN A 176 15.88 18.36 19.98
C ASN A 176 16.36 18.13 18.54
N LYS A 177 16.02 19.08 17.66
CA LYS A 177 16.34 18.99 16.22
C LYS A 177 17.83 18.81 15.93
N GLU A 178 18.72 19.47 16.69
CA GLU A 178 20.16 19.38 16.43
C GLU A 178 20.72 17.98 16.69
N LEU A 179 20.22 17.32 17.74
CA LEU A 179 20.61 15.94 18.05
C LEU A 179 19.89 14.94 17.15
N LEU A 180 18.62 15.18 16.85
CA LEU A 180 17.83 14.35 15.93
C LEU A 180 18.50 14.24 14.55
N ASP A 181 18.98 15.35 14.00
CA ASP A 181 19.65 15.40 12.70
C ASP A 181 20.95 14.57 12.66
N LYS A 182 21.54 14.25 13.82
CA LYS A 182 22.74 13.40 13.95
C LYS A 182 22.39 11.91 14.09
N PHE A 183 21.12 11.56 14.31
CA PHE A 183 20.68 10.18 14.52
C PHE A 183 20.32 9.49 13.20
N ASN A 184 20.96 8.35 12.90
CA ASN A 184 20.65 7.58 11.69
C ASN A 184 19.49 6.60 11.92
N VAL A 185 18.31 6.97 11.43
CA VAL A 185 17.06 6.17 11.50
C VAL A 185 16.98 5.01 10.49
N ASN A 186 17.90 4.89 9.53
CA ASN A 186 17.86 3.80 8.55
C ASN A 186 18.39 2.49 9.18
N CYS A 187 17.52 1.76 9.86
CA CYS A 187 17.86 0.59 10.68
C CYS A 187 17.65 -0.75 9.94
N SER A 188 17.21 -0.72 8.68
CA SER A 188 17.11 -1.92 7.86
C SER A 188 18.41 -2.24 7.14
N ASN A 189 18.65 -3.53 6.95
CA ASN A 189 19.61 -4.01 5.96
C ASN A 189 19.09 -3.80 4.53
N ASP A 190 20.02 -3.77 3.57
CA ASP A 190 19.71 -3.83 2.15
C ASP A 190 19.07 -5.17 1.76
N GLY A 191 18.28 -5.19 0.69
CA GLY A 191 17.65 -6.42 0.17
C GLY A 191 16.40 -6.89 0.93
N VAL A 192 15.98 -6.18 1.98
CA VAL A 192 14.77 -6.48 2.77
C VAL A 192 13.51 -5.97 2.05
N ALA A 193 12.88 -6.85 1.26
CA ALA A 193 11.75 -6.53 0.37
C ALA A 193 10.38 -7.09 0.84
N GLY A 194 10.23 -7.39 2.14
CA GLY A 194 8.97 -7.89 2.72
C GLY A 194 7.82 -6.86 2.68
N ASN A 195 6.60 -7.31 2.95
CA ASN A 195 5.38 -6.49 2.96
C ASN A 195 5.26 -5.56 4.19
N GLY A 196 6.09 -5.75 5.23
CA GLY A 196 5.98 -5.08 6.53
C GLY A 196 5.98 -3.55 6.50
N ALA A 197 6.52 -2.94 5.44
CA ALA A 197 6.43 -1.51 5.19
C ALA A 197 5.10 -1.08 4.55
N LEU A 198 4.61 -1.82 3.57
CA LEU A 198 3.42 -1.47 2.78
C LEU A 198 2.14 -1.63 3.59
N MET A 199 2.06 -2.70 4.40
CA MET A 199 0.84 -3.05 5.14
C MET A 199 0.38 -1.97 6.12
N ARG A 200 1.32 -1.21 6.69
CA ARG A 200 1.06 -0.15 7.67
C ARG A 200 0.98 1.26 7.07
N LEU A 201 1.10 1.37 5.75
CA LEU A 201 1.46 2.62 5.09
C LEU A 201 0.41 3.73 5.18
N SER A 202 -0.87 3.35 5.15
CA SER A 202 -2.03 4.23 4.94
C SER A 202 -1.96 5.60 5.67
N PRO A 203 -1.57 5.72 6.94
CA PRO A 203 -1.57 7.00 7.64
C PRO A 203 -0.75 8.11 6.98
N VAL A 204 0.40 7.80 6.37
CA VAL A 204 1.29 8.83 5.75
C VAL A 204 0.60 9.54 4.58
N PRO A 205 0.13 8.86 3.52
CA PRO A 205 -0.55 9.51 2.42
C PRO A 205 -1.88 10.17 2.82
N LEU A 206 -2.57 9.65 3.86
CA LEU A 206 -3.78 10.29 4.38
C LEU A 206 -3.46 11.61 5.09
N PHE A 207 -2.38 11.67 5.86
CA PHE A 207 -1.99 12.89 6.58
C PHE A 207 -1.50 13.98 5.60
N PHE A 208 -0.69 13.60 4.62
CA PHE A 208 -0.14 14.52 3.62
C PHE A 208 -0.96 14.60 2.33
N TYR A 209 -2.25 14.23 2.35
CA TYR A 209 -3.04 14.14 1.11
C TYR A 209 -3.14 15.46 0.33
N GLN A 210 -2.99 16.61 0.99
CA GLN A 210 -2.98 17.92 0.34
C GLN A 210 -1.62 18.27 -0.31
N ASN A 211 -0.57 17.50 0.00
CA ASN A 211 0.76 17.62 -0.58
C ASN A 211 1.23 16.25 -1.12
N PRO A 212 0.79 15.89 -2.35
CA PRO A 212 1.09 14.58 -2.94
C PRO A 212 2.58 14.24 -2.99
N SER A 213 3.44 15.22 -3.28
CA SER A 213 4.89 15.03 -3.32
C SER A 213 5.43 14.59 -1.96
N LYS A 214 5.05 15.28 -0.87
CA LYS A 214 5.43 14.87 0.50
C LYS A 214 4.83 13.51 0.86
N ALA A 215 3.57 13.27 0.54
CA ALA A 215 2.91 12.00 0.80
C ALA A 215 3.68 10.82 0.19
N ILE A 216 4.08 10.93 -1.08
CA ILE A 216 4.84 9.91 -1.80
C ILE A 216 6.25 9.78 -1.22
N GLU A 217 6.95 10.89 -1.01
CA GLU A 217 8.32 10.90 -0.48
C GLU A 217 8.39 10.25 0.90
N TYR A 218 7.57 10.73 1.84
CA TYR A 218 7.55 10.24 3.23
C TYR A 218 7.07 8.79 3.32
N SER A 219 6.23 8.34 2.40
CA SER A 219 5.86 6.93 2.29
C SER A 219 7.06 6.04 1.97
N GLY A 220 7.95 6.50 1.09
CA GLY A 220 9.20 5.81 0.80
C GLY A 220 10.18 5.82 1.99
N ILE A 221 10.29 6.94 2.69
CA ILE A 221 11.14 7.04 3.89
C ILE A 221 10.62 6.14 5.02
N SER A 222 9.30 6.14 5.27
CA SER A 222 8.64 5.27 6.25
C SER A 222 8.87 3.78 5.99
N ALA A 223 8.99 3.39 4.72
CA ALA A 223 9.39 2.04 4.35
C ALA A 223 10.86 1.77 4.69
N LYS A 224 11.75 2.64 4.20
CA LYS A 224 13.21 2.51 4.25
C LYS A 224 13.76 2.26 5.65
N ILE A 225 13.15 2.86 6.69
CA ILE A 225 13.63 2.71 8.07
C ILE A 225 13.53 1.27 8.62
N THR A 226 12.72 0.41 8.00
CA THR A 226 12.58 -1.02 8.38
C THR A 226 12.71 -2.02 7.22
N HIS A 227 12.62 -1.54 5.98
CA HIS A 227 12.66 -2.36 4.77
C HIS A 227 13.50 -1.62 3.72
N GLY A 228 14.80 -1.87 3.73
CA GLY A 228 15.84 -1.16 2.98
C GLY A 228 15.97 -1.57 1.52
N ASP A 229 15.08 -2.42 0.99
CA ASP A 229 15.06 -2.74 -0.44
C ASP A 229 14.30 -1.70 -1.25
N LYS A 230 14.86 -1.36 -2.41
CA LYS A 230 14.26 -0.44 -3.38
C LYS A 230 12.82 -0.81 -3.75
N LYS A 231 12.52 -2.10 -3.92
CA LYS A 231 11.16 -2.58 -4.22
C LYS A 231 10.18 -2.24 -3.11
N ALA A 232 10.56 -2.41 -1.83
CA ALA A 232 9.68 -2.06 -0.72
C ALA A 232 9.41 -0.55 -0.67
N ILE A 233 10.44 0.25 -0.88
CA ILE A 233 10.37 1.73 -0.90
C ILE A 233 9.46 2.20 -2.04
N ASP A 234 9.69 1.71 -3.26
CA ASP A 234 8.97 2.14 -4.45
C ASP A 234 7.54 1.60 -4.49
N CYS A 235 7.27 0.41 -3.96
CA CYS A 235 5.91 -0.08 -3.70
C CYS A 235 5.14 0.87 -2.77
N CYS A 236 5.77 1.35 -1.69
CA CYS A 236 5.11 2.27 -0.77
C CYS A 236 4.86 3.64 -1.42
N ARG A 237 5.81 4.18 -2.18
CA ARG A 237 5.62 5.41 -2.97
C ARG A 237 4.45 5.28 -3.94
N TYR A 238 4.39 4.17 -4.67
CA TYR A 238 3.34 3.90 -5.64
C TYR A 238 1.97 3.80 -4.97
N TYR A 239 1.85 3.00 -3.90
CA TYR A 239 0.58 2.83 -3.20
C TYR A 239 0.10 4.12 -2.52
N ALA A 240 1.03 4.93 -1.99
CA ALA A 240 0.74 6.25 -1.46
C ALA A 240 0.15 7.18 -2.52
N ALA A 241 0.70 7.19 -3.73
CA ALA A 241 0.15 7.98 -4.83
C ALA A 241 -1.28 7.55 -5.18
N LEU A 242 -1.58 6.24 -5.15
CA LEU A 242 -2.94 5.73 -5.36
C LEU A 242 -3.91 6.22 -4.26
N ILE A 243 -3.48 6.18 -2.99
CA ILE A 243 -4.30 6.68 -1.87
C ILE A 243 -4.56 8.18 -2.03
N VAL A 244 -3.53 8.99 -2.29
CA VAL A 244 -3.69 10.44 -2.48
C VAL A 244 -4.59 10.75 -3.66
N ALA A 245 -4.39 10.08 -4.80
CA ALA A 245 -5.22 10.23 -5.99
C ALA A 245 -6.70 9.92 -5.68
N SER A 246 -6.96 8.87 -4.89
CA SER A 246 -8.33 8.50 -4.47
C SER A 246 -9.00 9.57 -3.59
N LEU A 247 -8.23 10.31 -2.78
CA LEU A 247 -8.76 11.37 -1.92
C LEU A 247 -8.98 12.69 -2.66
N GLN A 248 -8.10 13.04 -3.60
CA GLN A 248 -8.11 14.35 -4.26
C GLN A 248 -9.11 14.50 -5.42
N GLU A 249 -9.78 13.42 -5.85
CA GLU A 249 -10.86 13.43 -6.86
C GLU A 249 -10.58 14.12 -8.22
N ASN A 250 -9.31 14.26 -8.60
CA ASN A 250 -8.97 14.63 -9.98
C ASN A 250 -8.84 13.43 -10.92
N TYR A 251 -9.04 12.20 -10.41
CA TYR A 251 -8.86 10.96 -11.16
C TYR A 251 -10.16 10.15 -11.15
N THR A 252 -10.98 10.32 -12.19
CA THR A 252 -12.25 9.59 -12.35
C THR A 252 -12.09 8.23 -13.01
N LYS A 253 -10.90 7.93 -13.54
CA LYS A 253 -10.60 6.69 -14.25
C LYS A 253 -9.24 6.13 -13.84
N LEU A 254 -9.15 4.81 -13.76
CA LEU A 254 -7.93 4.06 -13.46
C LEU A 254 -7.38 3.37 -14.71
N ALA A 255 -6.09 3.04 -14.71
CA ALA A 255 -5.45 2.28 -15.78
C ALA A 255 -4.62 1.13 -15.18
N PRO A 256 -5.19 -0.09 -15.06
CA PRO A 256 -4.51 -1.18 -14.39
C PRO A 256 -3.58 -1.95 -15.34
N ILE A 257 -2.48 -2.46 -14.79
CA ILE A 257 -1.51 -3.32 -15.48
C ILE A 257 -1.56 -4.71 -14.84
N GLY A 258 -1.79 -5.73 -15.65
CA GLY A 258 -1.95 -7.10 -15.23
C GLY A 258 -0.88 -8.00 -15.82
N PHE A 259 -0.18 -8.74 -14.96
CA PHE A 259 0.84 -9.72 -15.35
C PHE A 259 0.27 -11.14 -15.27
N CYS A 260 0.53 -11.99 -16.28
CA CYS A 260 0.09 -13.39 -16.29
C CYS A 260 -1.43 -13.49 -16.11
N TRP A 261 -1.91 -14.17 -15.07
CA TRP A 261 -3.33 -14.25 -14.76
C TRP A 261 -3.93 -12.89 -14.41
N GLY A 262 -3.12 -11.95 -13.91
CA GLY A 262 -3.51 -10.56 -13.74
C GLY A 262 -3.95 -9.90 -15.04
N GLY A 263 -3.39 -10.31 -16.20
CA GLY A 263 -3.82 -9.82 -17.51
C GLY A 263 -5.28 -10.14 -17.82
N LEU A 264 -5.72 -11.37 -17.50
CA LEU A 264 -7.14 -11.75 -17.58
C LEU A 264 -8.00 -10.93 -16.61
N ARG A 265 -7.50 -10.66 -15.39
CA ARG A 265 -8.24 -9.86 -14.41
C ARG A 265 -8.41 -8.42 -14.87
N VAL A 266 -7.39 -7.81 -15.46
CA VAL A 266 -7.47 -6.48 -16.07
C VAL A 266 -8.47 -6.48 -17.22
N MET A 267 -8.42 -7.48 -18.11
CA MET A 267 -9.36 -7.60 -19.22
C MET A 267 -10.82 -7.67 -18.75
N LYS A 268 -11.10 -8.46 -17.70
CA LYS A 268 -12.43 -8.54 -17.09
C LYS A 268 -12.87 -7.24 -16.42
N ALA A 269 -11.95 -6.57 -15.73
CA ALA A 269 -12.22 -5.31 -15.05
C ALA A 269 -12.55 -4.18 -16.04
N CYS A 270 -11.81 -4.10 -17.15
CA CYS A 270 -12.01 -3.13 -18.24
C CYS A 270 -13.27 -3.41 -19.10
N GLY A 271 -13.91 -4.56 -18.91
CA GLY A 271 -15.22 -4.86 -19.47
C GLY A 271 -16.34 -4.39 -18.54
N ASN A 272 -17.11 -5.34 -18.01
CA ASN A 272 -18.29 -5.05 -17.20
C ASN A 272 -18.25 -5.65 -15.77
N GLY A 273 -17.08 -6.16 -15.35
CA GLY A 273 -17.03 -7.06 -14.20
C GLY A 273 -17.93 -8.29 -14.41
N ASN A 274 -17.91 -9.26 -13.51
CA ASN A 274 -18.67 -10.49 -13.72
C ASN A 274 -20.22 -10.30 -13.67
N ASN A 275 -20.77 -9.10 -13.38
CA ASN A 275 -22.18 -8.93 -13.00
C ASN A 275 -22.88 -7.60 -13.43
N ASN A 276 -22.39 -6.85 -14.43
CA ASN A 276 -23.04 -5.59 -14.89
C ASN A 276 -23.28 -4.55 -13.78
N SER A 277 -22.41 -4.49 -12.76
CA SER A 277 -22.60 -3.56 -11.64
C SER A 277 -22.33 -2.09 -11.99
N TRP A 278 -21.70 -1.83 -13.14
CA TRP A 278 -21.33 -0.48 -13.59
C TRP A 278 -21.99 -0.17 -14.93
N SER A 279 -22.63 0.99 -15.04
CA SER A 279 -23.14 1.51 -16.32
C SER A 279 -22.01 1.96 -17.25
N GLU A 280 -20.85 2.31 -16.68
CA GLU A 280 -19.64 2.72 -17.38
C GLU A 280 -18.42 2.22 -16.58
N THR A 281 -17.45 1.62 -17.26
CA THR A 281 -16.24 1.12 -16.59
C THR A 281 -15.47 2.25 -15.89
N PRO A 282 -14.97 2.05 -14.65
CA PRO A 282 -14.13 3.03 -13.95
C PRO A 282 -12.69 3.06 -14.50
N TYR A 283 -12.41 2.32 -15.57
CA TYR A 283 -11.10 2.28 -16.20
C TYR A 283 -11.07 3.17 -17.43
N PHE A 284 -9.91 3.72 -17.75
CA PHE A 284 -9.65 4.49 -18.97
C PHE A 284 -9.01 3.62 -20.05
N THR A 285 -8.23 2.63 -19.63
CA THR A 285 -7.54 1.65 -20.48
C THR A 285 -7.10 0.49 -19.58
N GLY A 286 -6.57 -0.59 -20.16
CA GLY A 286 -5.93 -1.68 -19.41
C GLY A 286 -4.73 -2.27 -20.14
N ILE A 287 -3.76 -2.78 -19.39
CA ILE A 287 -2.56 -3.41 -19.96
C ILE A 287 -2.49 -4.87 -19.50
N SER A 288 -2.34 -5.79 -20.45
CA SER A 288 -2.13 -7.21 -20.19
C SER A 288 -0.73 -7.60 -20.66
N ILE A 289 0.17 -7.88 -19.72
CA ILE A 289 1.54 -8.34 -19.98
C ILE A 289 1.61 -9.85 -19.73
N HIS A 290 2.03 -10.58 -20.77
CA HIS A 290 2.08 -12.05 -20.85
C HIS A 290 0.80 -12.70 -20.28
N GLY A 291 -0.37 -12.19 -20.69
CA GLY A 291 -1.66 -12.56 -20.12
C GLY A 291 -1.98 -14.05 -20.27
N SER A 292 -2.29 -14.75 -19.18
CA SER A 292 -2.68 -16.16 -19.21
C SER A 292 -4.20 -16.31 -19.23
N GLN A 293 -4.69 -17.33 -19.94
CA GLN A 293 -6.13 -17.66 -20.02
C GLN A 293 -7.01 -16.53 -20.58
N LEU A 294 -6.43 -15.63 -21.38
CA LEU A 294 -7.20 -14.64 -22.15
C LEU A 294 -8.17 -15.36 -23.08
N ASN A 295 -9.38 -14.82 -23.23
CA ASN A 295 -10.40 -15.44 -24.06
C ASN A 295 -11.26 -14.39 -24.78
N ILE A 296 -11.92 -14.85 -25.84
CA ILE A 296 -12.72 -14.00 -26.72
C ILE A 296 -14.01 -13.47 -26.07
N PHE A 297 -14.52 -14.11 -25.02
CA PHE A 297 -15.75 -13.69 -24.35
C PHE A 297 -15.51 -12.40 -23.57
N ASP A 298 -14.39 -12.34 -22.85
CA ASP A 298 -13.95 -11.12 -22.16
C ASP A 298 -13.64 -10.00 -23.17
N ALA A 299 -13.09 -10.33 -24.36
CA ALA A 299 -12.82 -9.34 -25.41
C ALA A 299 -14.09 -8.65 -25.92
N LYS A 300 -15.18 -9.40 -26.06
CA LYS A 300 -16.45 -8.88 -26.57
C LYS A 300 -17.07 -7.84 -25.65
N VAL A 301 -16.86 -7.94 -24.35
CA VAL A 301 -17.47 -7.05 -23.35
C VAL A 301 -16.56 -5.88 -22.92
N LEU A 302 -15.33 -5.79 -23.44
CA LEU A 302 -14.43 -4.66 -23.19
C LEU A 302 -15.05 -3.33 -23.62
N GLN A 303 -14.90 -2.31 -22.78
CA GLN A 303 -15.42 -0.95 -22.99
C GLN A 303 -14.33 0.09 -23.26
N VAL A 304 -13.06 -0.25 -22.98
CA VAL A 304 -11.90 0.65 -23.10
C VAL A 304 -10.79 0.01 -23.92
N PRO A 305 -9.90 0.82 -24.52
CA PRO A 305 -8.76 0.30 -25.27
C PRO A 305 -7.77 -0.44 -24.36
N MET A 306 -7.00 -1.35 -24.95
CA MET A 306 -6.02 -2.15 -24.23
C MET A 306 -4.68 -2.29 -24.96
N LEU A 307 -3.60 -2.41 -24.19
CA LEU A 307 -2.28 -2.86 -24.66
C LEU A 307 -2.06 -4.33 -24.27
N PHE A 308 -1.80 -5.17 -25.27
CA PHE A 308 -1.43 -6.58 -25.06
C PHE A 308 0.05 -6.79 -25.40
N ILE A 309 0.81 -7.24 -24.41
CA ILE A 309 2.20 -7.64 -24.56
C ILE A 309 2.29 -9.13 -24.30
N ARG A 310 2.95 -9.90 -25.17
CA ARG A 310 3.19 -11.33 -24.95
C ARG A 310 4.61 -11.74 -25.31
N ALA A 311 5.08 -12.81 -24.68
CA ALA A 311 6.27 -13.54 -25.07
C ALA A 311 5.98 -14.41 -26.32
N GLY A 312 7.02 -14.80 -27.06
CA GLY A 312 6.87 -15.62 -28.26
C GLY A 312 6.18 -16.96 -28.00
N ASN A 313 6.46 -17.55 -26.82
CA ASN A 313 5.87 -18.81 -26.38
C ASN A 313 4.50 -18.67 -25.66
N ASP A 314 3.96 -17.46 -25.55
CA ASP A 314 2.61 -17.26 -25.01
C ASP A 314 1.53 -17.58 -26.06
N PRO A 315 0.31 -17.96 -25.65
CA PRO A 315 -0.81 -18.13 -26.56
C PRO A 315 -1.06 -16.88 -27.43
N SER A 316 -1.44 -17.08 -28.69
CA SER A 316 -1.77 -15.99 -29.61
C SER A 316 -3.01 -15.22 -29.15
N PHE A 317 -3.01 -13.90 -29.38
CA PHE A 317 -4.15 -13.01 -29.20
C PHE A 317 -4.86 -12.64 -30.52
N ASP A 318 -4.57 -13.28 -31.65
CA ASP A 318 -5.10 -12.87 -32.98
C ASP A 318 -6.64 -12.78 -33.01
N ASN A 319 -7.32 -13.72 -32.35
CA ASN A 319 -8.77 -13.72 -32.22
C ASN A 319 -9.29 -12.55 -31.36
N ILE A 320 -8.54 -12.16 -30.33
CA ILE A 320 -8.84 -11.00 -29.49
C ILE A 320 -8.63 -9.73 -30.31
N THR A 321 -7.49 -9.61 -30.99
CA THR A 321 -7.17 -8.50 -31.90
C THR A 321 -8.26 -8.29 -32.95
N SER A 322 -8.72 -9.37 -33.59
CA SER A 322 -9.80 -9.33 -34.58
C SER A 322 -11.10 -8.77 -34.03
N ILE A 323 -11.45 -9.10 -32.78
CA ILE A 323 -12.65 -8.59 -32.10
C ILE A 323 -12.47 -7.11 -31.74
N LEU A 324 -11.33 -6.74 -31.16
CA LEU A 324 -11.09 -5.38 -30.67
C LEU A 324 -10.95 -4.37 -31.81
N ASN A 325 -10.37 -4.76 -32.95
CA ASN A 325 -10.28 -3.91 -34.13
C ASN A 325 -11.65 -3.50 -34.70
N GLN A 326 -12.72 -4.21 -34.36
CA GLN A 326 -14.10 -3.88 -34.76
C GLN A 326 -14.80 -2.93 -33.78
N LYS A 327 -14.20 -2.65 -32.61
CA LYS A 327 -14.78 -1.74 -31.62
C LYS A 327 -14.46 -0.29 -31.95
N SER A 328 -15.28 0.64 -31.44
CA SER A 328 -15.10 2.08 -31.63
C SER A 328 -13.73 2.60 -31.17
N PHE A 329 -13.15 1.98 -30.14
CA PHE A 329 -11.82 2.29 -29.63
C PHE A 329 -10.70 1.40 -30.21
N GLY A 330 -11.01 0.52 -31.18
CA GLY A 330 -10.09 -0.51 -31.67
C GLY A 330 -8.77 0.03 -32.22
N SER A 331 -8.78 1.20 -32.84
CA SER A 331 -7.58 1.90 -33.33
C SER A 331 -6.64 2.37 -32.22
N GLN A 332 -7.11 2.40 -30.97
CA GLN A 332 -6.34 2.75 -29.78
C GLN A 332 -5.84 1.50 -29.02
N CYS A 333 -6.11 0.30 -29.51
CA CYS A 333 -5.52 -0.92 -28.96
C CYS A 333 -4.14 -1.17 -29.58
N GLU A 334 -3.18 -1.58 -28.75
CA GLU A 334 -1.83 -1.92 -29.19
C GLU A 334 -1.48 -3.37 -28.85
N TYR A 335 -0.66 -4.00 -29.69
CA TYR A 335 -0.29 -5.40 -29.57
C TYR A 335 1.20 -5.57 -29.84
N LYS A 336 1.92 -6.24 -28.94
CA LYS A 336 3.35 -6.49 -29.07
C LYS A 336 3.70 -7.92 -28.71
N VAL A 337 4.47 -8.55 -29.59
CA VAL A 337 5.08 -9.86 -29.40
C VAL A 337 6.59 -9.71 -29.27
N TYR A 338 7.17 -10.38 -28.28
CA TYR A 338 8.61 -10.54 -28.10
C TYR A 338 8.99 -11.99 -28.40
N GLU A 339 9.27 -12.30 -29.68
CA GLU A 339 9.41 -13.67 -30.18
C GLU A 339 10.47 -14.51 -29.43
N ASN A 340 11.57 -13.87 -29.02
CA ASN A 340 12.69 -14.55 -28.34
C ASN A 340 12.50 -14.64 -26.81
N MET A 341 11.44 -14.05 -26.26
CA MET A 341 11.19 -14.04 -24.83
C MET A 341 10.32 -15.23 -24.40
N LYS A 342 10.43 -15.59 -23.13
CA LYS A 342 9.59 -16.62 -22.48
C LYS A 342 8.54 -15.98 -21.58
N HIS A 343 7.44 -16.70 -21.33
CA HIS A 343 6.42 -16.30 -20.36
C HIS A 343 7.04 -15.79 -19.05
N GLY A 344 6.56 -14.65 -18.56
CA GLY A 344 7.02 -14.05 -17.31
C GLY A 344 8.34 -13.28 -17.41
N PHE A 345 8.87 -13.01 -18.60
CA PHE A 345 10.14 -12.28 -18.80
C PHE A 345 10.15 -10.85 -18.25
N VAL A 346 8.98 -10.27 -17.93
CA VAL A 346 8.82 -8.94 -17.31
C VAL A 346 8.38 -9.03 -15.83
N SER A 347 8.24 -10.25 -15.30
CA SER A 347 7.76 -10.47 -13.93
C SER A 347 8.92 -10.49 -12.92
N ALA A 348 8.59 -10.53 -11.62
CA ALA A 348 9.59 -10.62 -10.56
C ALA A 348 10.57 -11.83 -10.69
N GLY A 349 10.15 -12.88 -11.40
CA GLY A 349 11.00 -14.06 -11.70
C GLY A 349 11.86 -13.94 -12.96
N ALA A 350 11.90 -12.76 -13.60
CA ALA A 350 12.67 -12.53 -14.81
C ALA A 350 14.18 -12.69 -14.59
N ASN A 351 14.91 -13.08 -15.64
CA ASN A 351 16.37 -13.15 -15.59
C ASN A 351 16.98 -11.78 -15.89
N TYR A 352 17.21 -10.98 -14.86
CA TYR A 352 17.82 -9.65 -14.95
C TYR A 352 19.32 -9.67 -15.27
N SER A 353 19.95 -10.84 -15.27
CA SER A 353 21.36 -10.98 -15.66
C SER A 353 21.52 -11.21 -17.18
N ASN A 354 20.44 -11.48 -17.90
CA ASN A 354 20.45 -11.65 -19.35
C ASN A 354 20.21 -10.30 -20.04
N SER A 355 21.17 -9.84 -20.84
CA SER A 355 21.10 -8.52 -21.49
C SER A 355 19.95 -8.38 -22.49
N GLU A 356 19.67 -9.41 -23.29
CA GLU A 356 18.52 -9.40 -24.22
C GLU A 356 17.20 -9.28 -23.47
N ASN A 357 17.10 -9.94 -22.31
CA ASN A 357 15.93 -9.86 -21.45
C ASN A 357 15.77 -8.46 -20.83
N VAL A 358 16.86 -7.87 -20.33
CA VAL A 358 16.85 -6.49 -19.81
C VAL A 358 16.42 -5.49 -20.89
N ILE A 359 16.97 -5.59 -22.11
CA ILE A 359 16.56 -4.74 -23.24
C ILE A 359 15.07 -4.90 -23.55
N ALA A 360 14.55 -6.13 -23.51
CA ALA A 360 13.13 -6.38 -23.74
C ALA A 360 12.24 -5.80 -22.62
N ILE A 361 12.66 -5.89 -21.36
CA ILE A 361 11.96 -5.29 -20.20
C ILE A 361 11.92 -3.77 -20.33
N ASP A 362 13.04 -3.14 -20.67
CA ASP A 362 13.11 -1.68 -20.84
C ASP A 362 12.22 -1.21 -21.99
N ASP A 363 12.19 -1.94 -23.12
CA ASP A 363 11.28 -1.67 -24.23
C ASP A 363 9.80 -1.85 -23.81
N VAL A 364 9.49 -2.84 -22.96
CA VAL A 364 8.13 -2.99 -22.39
C VAL A 364 7.74 -1.78 -21.56
N HIS A 365 8.60 -1.33 -20.63
CA HIS A 365 8.33 -0.15 -19.82
C HIS A 365 8.14 1.10 -20.69
N HIS A 366 8.98 1.28 -21.71
CA HIS A 366 8.87 2.40 -22.64
C HIS A 366 7.57 2.36 -23.45
N ARG A 367 7.14 1.18 -23.91
CA ARG A 367 5.85 1.00 -24.61
C ARG A 367 4.66 1.29 -23.72
N VAL A 368 4.66 0.78 -22.50
CA VAL A 368 3.60 1.05 -21.52
C VAL A 368 3.45 2.56 -21.29
N ARG A 369 4.56 3.27 -21.09
CA ARG A 369 4.58 4.73 -20.95
C ARG A 369 4.05 5.43 -22.20
N THR A 370 4.58 5.07 -23.36
CA THR A 370 4.20 5.68 -24.65
C THR A 370 2.72 5.46 -24.96
N TYR A 371 2.20 4.28 -24.65
CA TYR A 371 0.80 3.93 -24.80
C TYR A 371 -0.09 4.85 -23.94
N PHE A 372 0.24 5.04 -22.67
CA PHE A 372 -0.46 5.99 -21.82
C PHE A 372 -0.36 7.42 -22.37
N ASP A 373 0.84 7.88 -22.74
CA ASP A 373 1.04 9.23 -23.28
C ASP A 373 0.18 9.48 -24.53
N ASN A 374 0.10 8.50 -25.44
CA ASN A 374 -0.71 8.59 -26.66
C ASN A 374 -2.20 8.67 -26.34
N LEU A 375 -2.69 7.81 -25.45
CA LEU A 375 -4.08 7.82 -25.04
C LEU A 375 -4.45 9.14 -24.34
N LEU A 376 -3.60 9.65 -23.45
CA LEU A 376 -3.85 10.90 -22.73
C LEU A 376 -3.85 12.11 -23.67
N LYS A 377 -2.91 12.18 -24.63
CA LYS A 377 -2.87 13.23 -25.66
C LYS A 377 -4.13 13.25 -26.53
N ASN A 378 -4.60 12.06 -26.93
CA ASN A 378 -5.78 11.92 -27.79
C ASN A 378 -7.10 12.29 -27.10
N ASN A 379 -7.13 12.41 -25.76
CA ASN A 379 -8.35 12.69 -24.99
C ASN A 379 -8.51 14.15 -24.54
N SER A 380 -7.62 15.07 -24.93
CA SER A 380 -7.76 16.55 -25.02
C SER A 380 -8.50 17.35 -23.92
N THR A 381 -8.85 16.78 -22.77
CA THR A 381 -9.34 17.53 -21.60
C THR A 381 -8.22 17.64 -20.58
N ASN A 382 -8.12 18.78 -19.89
CA ASN A 382 -7.16 19.06 -18.81
C ASN A 382 -7.08 17.91 -17.80
N LEU A 383 -6.16 16.96 -18.03
CA LEU A 383 -5.89 15.85 -17.14
C LEU A 383 -4.79 16.30 -16.18
N ASN A 384 -5.10 16.36 -14.89
CA ASN A 384 -4.08 16.56 -13.86
C ASN A 384 -3.25 15.27 -13.78
N ILE A 385 -2.04 15.23 -14.33
CA ILE A 385 -1.20 14.02 -14.30
C ILE A 385 -0.33 14.02 -13.04
N LEU A 386 -0.50 13.01 -12.19
CA LEU A 386 0.44 12.73 -11.10
C LEU A 386 1.56 11.85 -11.65
N ASN A 387 2.67 12.47 -12.05
CA ASN A 387 3.88 11.74 -12.44
C ASN A 387 4.53 11.14 -11.18
N ILE A 388 4.49 9.82 -11.09
CA ILE A 388 5.20 9.05 -10.08
C ILE A 388 6.53 8.64 -10.72
N ASP A 389 7.62 9.32 -10.40
CA ASP A 389 8.95 8.85 -10.77
C ASP A 389 9.30 7.62 -9.92
N ILE A 390 8.93 6.44 -10.45
CA ILE A 390 9.49 5.16 -10.02
C ILE A 390 10.88 5.10 -10.67
N LEU A 391 11.86 5.73 -10.02
CA LEU A 391 13.26 5.60 -10.43
C LEU A 391 13.57 4.09 -10.44
N TYR A 392 14.00 3.51 -11.56
CA TYR A 392 14.48 2.12 -11.62
C TYR A 392 15.95 2.04 -11.22
#